data_AF-A0A7J2NM20-F1
#
_entry.id   AF-A0A7J2NM20-F1
#
_cell.length_a   1.000
_cell.length_b   1.000
_cell.length_c   1.000
_cell.angle_alpha   90.00
_cell.angle_beta   90.00
_cell.angle_gamma   90.00
#
_symmetry.space_group_name_H-M   'P 1'
#
loop_
_entity.id
_entity.type
_entity.pdbx_description
1 polymer ?
#
loop_
_entity_poly.entity_id
_entity_poly.type
_entity_poly.pdbx_seq_one_letter_code
_entity_poly.pdbx_strand_id
1 'polypeptide(L)'
;PFIWNGKLYSTGAGGHIYCYDLTNGKVLWTYLAEDPYQEYLFANYWWQFFLFIADGKLYSAHMEHSAIEPMPRGASFYCFNATTGDLIWQADSLFRSTRWGGRAIIGDSVIVGMDTYDNRLYAVGKGQSALTVEKPQVVVTQGSAVTLHGTVMDVSPGCLSDTNLQIRFPNGVPAVSDASMSDWMLYVYKNFERPADATGVPVKIEVIDPDGESELVDTTTSDSYGNWAYAFCPEKTGTYTVVATFEGSKAYYGSTQTTYLTVAEPVGDNLSGVESSISTLTTYILVILVLVVIALAIAVYLLLKSRK
;
A
#
# COMPACT_ATOMS: atom_id res chain seq x y z
N PRO A 1 -3.20 -8.43 39.17
CA PRO A 1 -1.81 -7.92 39.22
C PRO A 1 -0.90 -8.85 38.41
N PHE A 2 0.18 -8.32 37.83
CA PHE A 2 1.24 -9.11 37.20
C PHE A 2 2.59 -8.77 37.83
N ILE A 3 3.52 -9.72 37.81
CA ILE A 3 4.90 -9.51 38.24
C ILE A 3 5.80 -9.86 37.08
N TRP A 4 6.68 -8.94 36.70
CA TRP A 4 7.68 -9.18 35.65
C TRP A 4 8.89 -8.30 35.88
N ASN A 5 10.08 -8.89 35.80
CA ASN A 5 11.38 -8.21 35.90
C ASN A 5 11.51 -7.24 37.10
N GLY A 6 11.22 -7.75 38.30
CA GLY A 6 11.31 -6.97 39.54
C GLY A 6 10.26 -5.86 39.71
N LYS A 7 9.20 -5.86 38.89
CA LYS A 7 8.11 -4.88 38.93
C LYS A 7 6.77 -5.54 39.20
N LEU A 8 5.92 -4.88 39.98
CA LEU A 8 4.52 -5.23 40.20
C LEU A 8 3.63 -4.30 39.40
N TYR A 9 2.79 -4.86 38.53
CA TYR A 9 1.77 -4.14 37.79
C TYR A 9 0.42 -4.35 38.45
N SER A 10 -0.33 -3.26 38.65
CA SER A 10 -1.66 -3.27 39.24
C SER A 10 -2.62 -2.37 38.46
N THR A 11 -3.87 -2.80 38.33
CA THR A 11 -4.95 -2.07 37.66
C THR A 11 -6.30 -2.60 38.14
N GLY A 12 -7.39 -1.92 37.81
CA GLY A 12 -8.74 -2.41 38.03
C GLY A 12 -9.82 -1.44 37.56
N ALA A 13 -10.90 -1.38 38.32
CA ALA A 13 -12.12 -0.62 37.99
C ALA A 13 -11.94 0.91 37.99
N GLY A 14 -10.85 1.43 38.55
CA GLY A 14 -10.57 2.87 38.53
C GLY A 14 -9.87 3.36 37.26
N GLY A 15 -9.52 2.47 36.33
CA GLY A 15 -8.84 2.80 35.06
C GLY A 15 -7.38 3.26 35.16
N HIS A 16 -6.86 3.41 36.37
CA HIS A 16 -5.43 3.61 36.60
C HIS A 16 -4.65 2.30 36.46
N ILE A 17 -3.60 2.33 35.65
CA ILE A 17 -2.59 1.30 35.56
C ILE A 17 -1.35 1.81 36.30
N TYR A 18 -0.86 1.02 37.24
CA TYR A 18 0.31 1.32 38.05
C TYR A 18 1.42 0.31 37.80
N CYS A 19 2.66 0.79 37.81
CA CYS A 19 3.84 -0.03 37.97
C CYS A 19 4.58 0.37 39.24
N TYR A 20 4.91 -0.61 40.06
CA TYR A 20 5.65 -0.45 41.29
C TYR A 20 6.96 -1.23 41.22
N ASP A 21 7.98 -0.72 41.90
CA ASP A 21 9.12 -1.53 42.29
C ASP A 21 8.64 -2.64 43.24
N LEU A 22 8.94 -3.90 42.90
CA LEU A 22 8.44 -5.05 43.65
C LEU A 22 9.02 -5.14 45.07
N THR A 23 10.21 -4.57 45.31
CA THR A 23 10.93 -4.72 46.57
C THR A 23 10.49 -3.73 47.63
N ASN A 24 10.18 -2.49 47.22
CA ASN A 24 9.90 -1.39 48.13
C ASN A 24 8.52 -0.74 47.91
N GLY A 25 7.78 -1.15 46.87
CA GLY A 25 6.44 -0.64 46.59
C GLY A 25 6.40 0.80 46.06
N LYS A 26 7.53 1.40 45.68
CA LYS A 26 7.57 2.73 45.07
C LYS A 26 6.91 2.69 43.70
N VAL A 27 6.03 3.65 43.43
CA VAL A 27 5.48 3.87 42.08
C VAL A 27 6.61 4.27 41.13
N LEU A 28 6.78 3.51 40.06
CA LEU A 28 7.73 3.77 38.99
C LEU A 28 7.08 4.59 37.87
N TRP A 29 5.87 4.22 37.47
CA TRP A 29 5.07 4.95 36.50
C TRP A 29 3.58 4.64 36.66
N THR A 30 2.74 5.51 36.09
CA THR A 30 1.28 5.38 36.06
C THR A 30 0.73 5.75 34.70
N TYR A 31 -0.37 5.12 34.31
CA TYR A 31 -1.15 5.47 33.13
C TYR A 31 -2.63 5.54 33.49
N LEU A 32 -3.39 6.43 32.86
CA LEU A 32 -4.82 6.59 33.07
C LEU A 32 -5.57 6.26 31.78
N ALA A 33 -6.46 5.28 31.83
CA ALA A 33 -7.28 4.89 30.68
C ALA A 33 -8.52 5.79 30.57
N GLU A 34 -8.37 6.92 29.89
CA GLU A 34 -9.46 7.88 29.70
C GLU A 34 -10.63 7.28 28.90
N ASP A 35 -11.86 7.49 29.36
CA ASP A 35 -13.07 7.21 28.59
C ASP A 35 -13.59 8.53 27.99
N PRO A 36 -13.28 8.82 26.72
CA PRO A 36 -13.63 10.10 26.10
C PRO A 36 -15.14 10.25 25.87
N TYR A 37 -15.89 9.14 25.81
CA TYR A 37 -17.33 9.17 25.55
C TYR A 37 -18.15 9.09 26.83
N GLN A 38 -17.55 8.65 27.93
CA GLN A 38 -18.21 8.46 29.24
C GLN A 38 -19.48 7.61 29.12
N GLU A 39 -19.46 6.64 28.20
CA GLU A 39 -20.57 5.71 27.98
C GLU A 39 -20.53 4.53 28.95
N TYR A 40 -19.40 4.32 29.63
CA TYR A 40 -19.27 3.26 30.62
C TYR A 40 -19.83 3.68 31.98
N LEU A 41 -20.99 3.12 32.34
CA LEU A 41 -21.80 3.58 33.49
C LEU A 41 -21.23 3.26 34.89
N PHE A 42 -20.13 2.51 35.00
CA PHE A 42 -19.61 2.02 36.27
C PHE A 42 -18.31 2.70 36.73
N ALA A 43 -17.74 3.60 35.93
CA ALA A 43 -16.55 4.37 36.27
C ALA A 43 -16.37 5.56 35.33
N ASN A 44 -15.59 6.56 35.76
CA ASN A 44 -15.22 7.71 34.91
C ASN A 44 -14.09 7.41 33.92
N TYR A 45 -13.44 6.25 34.07
CA TYR A 45 -12.29 5.80 33.30
C TYR A 45 -12.51 4.35 32.90
N TRP A 46 -11.93 3.92 31.78
CA TRP A 46 -12.06 2.54 31.34
C TRP A 46 -11.49 1.60 32.37
N TRP A 47 -12.27 0.61 32.79
CA TRP A 47 -11.73 -0.51 33.55
C TRP A 47 -10.63 -1.17 32.73
N GLN A 48 -9.48 -1.40 33.36
CA GLN A 48 -8.33 -1.99 32.70
C GLN A 48 -7.91 -3.27 33.41
N PHE A 49 -7.58 -4.29 32.63
CA PHE A 49 -7.02 -5.54 33.13
C PHE A 49 -5.90 -6.03 32.23
N PHE A 50 -4.88 -6.61 32.85
CA PHE A 50 -3.75 -7.16 32.11
C PHE A 50 -4.10 -8.48 31.43
N LEU A 51 -3.68 -8.57 30.18
CA LEU A 51 -3.83 -9.73 29.32
C LEU A 51 -2.59 -10.62 29.44
N PHE A 52 -1.42 -10.08 29.08
CA PHE A 52 -0.12 -10.76 29.17
C PHE A 52 1.03 -9.73 29.15
N ILE A 53 2.25 -10.21 29.44
CA ILE A 53 3.50 -9.48 29.19
C ILE A 53 4.36 -10.36 28.27
N ALA A 54 4.83 -9.82 27.17
CA ALA A 54 5.73 -10.50 26.24
C ALA A 54 6.75 -9.51 25.68
N ASP A 55 8.02 -9.91 25.61
CA ASP A 55 9.11 -9.10 25.04
C ASP A 55 9.16 -7.66 25.58
N GLY A 56 9.04 -7.53 26.91
CA GLY A 56 9.04 -6.24 27.60
C GLY A 56 7.83 -5.35 27.30
N LYS A 57 6.77 -5.89 26.69
CA LYS A 57 5.53 -5.17 26.37
C LYS A 57 4.39 -5.68 27.25
N LEU A 58 3.73 -4.77 27.95
CA LEU A 58 2.57 -5.04 28.80
C LEU A 58 1.29 -4.76 28.02
N TYR A 59 0.42 -5.76 27.93
CA TYR A 59 -0.87 -5.65 27.27
C TYR A 59 -2.00 -5.52 28.30
N SER A 60 -2.83 -4.51 28.11
CA SER A 60 -4.00 -4.23 28.94
C SER A 60 -5.17 -3.87 28.04
N ALA A 61 -6.37 -4.29 28.42
CA ALA A 61 -7.56 -3.89 27.70
C ALA A 61 -8.73 -3.68 28.64
N HIS A 62 -9.70 -2.93 28.13
CA HIS A 62 -11.06 -2.97 28.64
C HIS A 62 -11.72 -4.31 28.33
N MET A 63 -12.67 -4.71 29.18
CA MET A 63 -13.41 -5.95 29.02
C MET A 63 -14.86 -5.81 29.44
N GLU A 64 -15.71 -6.61 28.80
CA GLU A 64 -17.02 -6.93 29.35
C GLU A 64 -16.85 -7.64 30.70
N HIS A 65 -17.48 -7.10 31.73
CA HIS A 65 -17.61 -7.70 33.07
C HIS A 65 -19.07 -7.81 33.50
N SER A 66 -19.85 -6.79 33.15
CA SER A 66 -21.30 -6.77 33.34
C SER A 66 -21.90 -6.21 32.07
N ALA A 67 -22.74 -7.02 31.42
CA ALA A 67 -23.35 -6.67 30.14
C ALA A 67 -24.15 -5.36 30.27
N ILE A 68 -23.87 -4.44 29.35
CA ILE A 68 -24.60 -3.18 29.19
C ILE A 68 -24.93 -3.00 27.72
N GLU A 69 -26.16 -2.55 27.47
CA GLU A 69 -26.67 -2.27 26.14
C GLU A 69 -27.31 -0.87 26.10
N PRO A 70 -27.02 -0.03 25.08
CA PRO A 70 -26.04 -0.30 24.02
C PRO A 70 -24.61 -0.42 24.57
N MET A 71 -23.80 -1.26 23.92
CA MET A 71 -22.39 -1.42 24.25
C MET A 71 -21.63 -0.09 24.15
N PRO A 72 -20.79 0.28 25.13
CA PRO A 72 -20.11 1.56 25.13
C PRO A 72 -19.01 1.54 24.07
N ARG A 73 -18.86 2.64 23.33
CA ARG A 73 -17.83 2.81 22.30
C ARG A 73 -16.50 3.22 22.93
N GLY A 74 -15.39 2.98 22.24
CA GLY A 74 -14.08 3.44 22.72
C GLY A 74 -13.38 2.49 23.69
N ALA A 75 -13.88 1.25 23.88
CA ALA A 75 -13.19 0.27 24.72
C ALA A 75 -11.75 0.09 24.23
N SER A 76 -10.80 0.29 25.12
CA SER A 76 -9.40 0.37 24.72
C SER A 76 -8.68 -0.97 24.76
N PHE A 77 -7.70 -1.10 23.88
CA PHE A 77 -6.71 -2.17 23.90
C PHE A 77 -5.33 -1.54 23.76
N TYR A 78 -4.50 -1.68 24.79
CA TYR A 78 -3.22 -0.99 24.93
C TYR A 78 -2.04 -1.94 24.93
N CYS A 79 -0.96 -1.49 24.29
CA CYS A 79 0.37 -2.06 24.40
C CYS A 79 1.32 -1.02 24.97
N PHE A 80 1.91 -1.29 26.13
CA PHE A 80 2.86 -0.40 26.79
C PHE A 80 4.26 -1.00 26.79
N ASN A 81 5.28 -0.14 26.78
CA ASN A 81 6.60 -0.54 27.26
C ASN A 81 6.50 -0.84 28.76
N ALA A 82 6.72 -2.09 29.15
CA ALA A 82 6.53 -2.53 30.54
C ALA A 82 7.49 -1.83 31.51
N THR A 83 8.66 -1.36 31.03
CA THR A 83 9.64 -0.71 31.89
C THR A 83 9.31 0.77 32.12
N THR A 84 8.92 1.50 31.07
CA THR A 84 8.73 2.95 31.13
C THR A 84 7.29 3.39 31.31
N GLY A 85 6.32 2.55 30.91
CA GLY A 85 4.90 2.91 30.87
C GLY A 85 4.49 3.65 29.60
N ASP A 86 5.42 3.88 28.66
CA ASP A 86 5.12 4.56 27.40
C ASP A 86 4.18 3.70 26.54
N LEU A 87 3.16 4.33 25.97
CA LEU A 87 2.25 3.67 25.02
C LEU A 87 3.00 3.39 23.71
N ILE A 88 3.03 2.13 23.28
CA ILE A 88 3.63 1.70 22.01
C ILE A 88 2.60 1.75 20.89
N TRP A 89 1.39 1.23 21.15
CA TRP A 89 0.24 1.32 20.25
C TRP A 89 -1.07 1.10 21.02
N GLN A 90 -2.17 1.57 20.44
CA GLN A 90 -3.53 1.34 20.94
C GLN A 90 -4.51 1.04 19.80
N ALA A 91 -5.55 0.28 20.10
CA ALA A 91 -6.61 -0.09 19.17
C ALA A 91 -8.00 0.08 19.83
N ASP A 92 -8.41 1.34 20.01
CA ASP A 92 -9.67 1.66 20.67
C ASP A 92 -10.87 1.28 19.80
N SER A 93 -11.94 0.78 20.43
CA SER A 93 -13.15 0.24 19.78
C SER A 93 -12.93 -0.99 18.89
N LEU A 94 -11.69 -1.40 18.65
CA LEU A 94 -11.40 -2.55 17.79
C LEU A 94 -11.60 -3.88 18.53
N PHE A 95 -11.31 -3.89 19.84
CA PHE A 95 -11.46 -5.08 20.68
C PHE A 95 -12.05 -4.72 22.05
N ARG A 96 -13.19 -5.31 22.41
CA ARG A 96 -13.68 -5.34 23.79
C ARG A 96 -13.47 -6.74 24.35
N SER A 97 -12.47 -6.90 25.22
CA SER A 97 -12.12 -8.21 25.79
C SER A 97 -13.26 -8.78 26.65
N THR A 98 -13.09 -10.00 27.18
CA THR A 98 -14.06 -10.61 28.10
C THR A 98 -13.42 -10.93 29.45
N ARG A 99 -14.16 -10.69 30.54
CA ARG A 99 -13.78 -11.16 31.86
C ARG A 99 -13.99 -12.66 32.02
N TRP A 100 -15.11 -13.15 31.50
CA TRP A 100 -15.65 -14.48 31.81
C TRP A 100 -15.33 -15.52 30.72
N GLY A 101 -15.07 -15.10 29.48
CA GLY A 101 -14.73 -15.98 28.35
C GLY A 101 -13.24 -16.27 28.17
N GLY A 102 -12.40 -15.86 29.12
CA GLY A 102 -10.95 -16.00 29.05
C GLY A 102 -10.23 -14.76 28.48
N ARG A 103 -9.00 -14.54 28.94
CA ARG A 103 -8.19 -13.39 28.50
C ARG A 103 -7.50 -13.71 27.18
N ALA A 104 -7.20 -12.68 26.40
CA ALA A 104 -6.35 -12.84 25.24
C ALA A 104 -4.98 -13.41 25.64
N ILE A 105 -4.42 -14.25 24.77
CA ILE A 105 -3.10 -14.86 24.92
C ILE A 105 -2.27 -14.56 23.66
N ILE A 106 -0.96 -14.75 23.74
CA ILE A 106 -0.05 -14.55 22.60
C ILE A 106 0.83 -15.79 22.42
N GLY A 107 1.04 -16.18 21.17
CA GLY A 107 1.99 -17.20 20.73
C GLY A 107 2.45 -16.87 19.31
N ASP A 108 3.72 -17.14 18.98
CA ASP A 108 4.28 -16.88 17.64
C ASP A 108 4.04 -15.45 17.12
N SER A 109 4.06 -14.46 18.03
CA SER A 109 3.77 -13.05 17.76
C SER A 109 2.34 -12.76 17.26
N VAL A 110 1.39 -13.67 17.49
CA VAL A 110 -0.03 -13.51 17.18
C VAL A 110 -0.83 -13.53 18.49
N ILE A 111 -1.58 -12.46 18.72
CA ILE A 111 -2.51 -12.30 19.84
C ILE A 111 -3.83 -12.94 19.46
N VAL A 112 -4.36 -13.82 20.29
CA VAL A 112 -5.68 -14.41 20.10
C VAL A 112 -6.59 -14.02 21.26
N GLY A 113 -7.76 -13.48 20.96
CA GLY A 113 -8.73 -13.07 21.96
C GLY A 113 -10.16 -13.01 21.43
N MET A 114 -11.13 -13.09 22.35
CA MET A 114 -12.53 -12.86 22.04
C MET A 114 -12.82 -11.36 22.09
N ASP A 115 -13.48 -10.87 21.05
CA ASP A 115 -14.10 -9.55 21.05
C ASP A 115 -15.60 -9.68 21.34
N THR A 116 -16.04 -9.00 22.38
CA THR A 116 -17.43 -8.99 22.85
C THR A 116 -18.28 -7.91 22.19
N TYR A 117 -17.73 -7.09 21.28
CA TYR A 117 -18.56 -6.22 20.43
C TYR A 117 -19.36 -7.00 19.39
N ASP A 118 -18.78 -8.06 18.84
CA ASP A 118 -19.42 -8.90 17.82
C ASP A 118 -19.38 -10.41 18.13
N ASN A 119 -18.87 -10.78 19.31
CA ASN A 119 -18.74 -12.14 19.80
C ASN A 119 -17.88 -13.05 18.89
N ARG A 120 -16.84 -12.51 18.26
CA ARG A 120 -15.89 -13.27 17.43
C ARG A 120 -14.55 -13.49 18.14
N LEU A 121 -13.85 -14.53 17.72
CA LEU A 121 -12.43 -14.70 18.04
C LEU A 121 -11.59 -14.05 16.95
N TYR A 122 -10.63 -13.23 17.37
CA TYR A 122 -9.67 -12.58 16.48
C TYR A 122 -8.25 -13.09 16.74
N ALA A 123 -7.49 -13.25 15.67
CA ALA A 123 -6.05 -13.47 15.69
C ALA A 123 -5.38 -12.24 15.07
N VAL A 124 -4.57 -11.53 15.86
CA VAL A 124 -4.01 -10.22 15.54
C VAL A 124 -2.50 -10.29 15.60
N GLY A 125 -1.84 -9.95 14.51
CA GLY A 125 -0.39 -9.93 14.40
C GLY A 125 0.04 -9.08 13.22
N LYS A 126 1.33 -9.12 12.89
CA LYS A 126 1.87 -8.46 11.71
C LYS A 126 1.28 -9.10 10.45
N GLY A 127 0.65 -8.30 9.58
CA GLY A 127 -0.09 -8.76 8.42
C GLY A 127 0.80 -9.10 7.24
N GLN A 128 0.41 -10.09 6.43
CA GLN A 128 1.07 -10.38 5.16
C GLN A 128 0.67 -9.35 4.10
N SER A 129 1.63 -8.91 3.28
CA SER A 129 1.36 -8.02 2.13
C SER A 129 1.65 -8.72 0.81
N ALA A 130 0.98 -8.27 -0.25
CA ALA A 130 1.25 -8.67 -1.63
C ALA A 130 1.44 -7.43 -2.50
N LEU A 131 2.63 -7.32 -3.09
CA LEU A 131 2.96 -6.27 -4.06
C LEU A 131 2.80 -6.80 -5.48
N THR A 132 2.23 -5.98 -6.36
CA THR A 132 2.22 -6.23 -7.81
C THR A 132 2.94 -5.10 -8.55
N VAL A 133 3.51 -5.44 -9.71
CA VAL A 133 3.95 -4.49 -10.74
C VAL A 133 3.31 -4.97 -12.04
N GLU A 134 2.56 -4.11 -12.71
CA GLU A 134 1.91 -4.48 -13.96
C GLU A 134 2.94 -4.62 -15.09
N LYS A 135 2.77 -5.65 -15.92
CA LYS A 135 3.61 -5.87 -17.09
C LYS A 135 3.18 -4.91 -18.21
N PRO A 136 4.06 -4.02 -18.70
CA PRO A 136 3.75 -3.17 -19.86
C PRO A 136 3.38 -4.05 -21.05
N GLN A 137 2.17 -3.90 -21.58
CA GLN A 137 1.67 -4.72 -22.70
C GLN A 137 2.24 -4.33 -24.06
N VAL A 138 2.99 -3.21 -24.13
CA VAL A 138 3.46 -2.61 -25.38
C VAL A 138 4.96 -2.34 -25.29
N VAL A 139 5.68 -2.56 -26.39
CA VAL A 139 7.07 -2.14 -26.54
C VAL A 139 7.12 -0.61 -26.45
N VAL A 140 7.92 -0.09 -25.51
CA VAL A 140 8.03 1.35 -25.30
C VAL A 140 9.11 1.92 -26.22
N THR A 141 8.89 3.11 -26.75
CA THR A 141 9.91 3.82 -27.53
C THR A 141 10.90 4.50 -26.59
N GLN A 142 12.20 4.35 -26.86
CA GLN A 142 13.27 5.04 -26.12
C GLN A 142 12.96 6.55 -25.99
N GLY A 143 13.20 7.12 -24.80
CA GLY A 143 12.93 8.54 -24.51
C GLY A 143 11.45 8.90 -24.34
N SER A 144 10.52 7.95 -24.47
CA SER A 144 9.11 8.15 -24.10
C SER A 144 8.89 7.80 -22.64
N ALA A 145 8.24 8.68 -21.87
CA ALA A 145 7.85 8.39 -20.51
C ALA A 145 6.86 7.20 -20.45
N VAL A 146 7.13 6.25 -19.55
CA VAL A 146 6.26 5.12 -19.22
C VAL A 146 5.87 5.17 -17.74
N THR A 147 4.63 4.79 -17.44
CA THR A 147 4.16 4.67 -16.06
C THR A 147 4.34 3.24 -15.56
N LEU A 148 5.30 3.05 -14.65
CA LEU A 148 5.39 1.86 -13.83
C LEU A 148 4.31 1.96 -12.75
N HIS A 149 3.49 0.92 -12.58
CA HIS A 149 2.41 0.95 -11.60
C HIS A 149 2.05 -0.45 -11.14
N GLY A 150 1.31 -0.52 -10.04
CA GLY A 150 0.80 -1.75 -9.47
C GLY A 150 0.09 -1.49 -8.16
N THR A 151 0.04 -2.50 -7.30
CA THR A 151 -0.66 -2.44 -6.01
C THR A 151 0.17 -2.97 -4.84
N VAL A 152 -0.20 -2.58 -3.62
CA VAL A 152 0.22 -3.22 -2.37
C VAL A 152 -1.02 -3.51 -1.51
N MET A 153 -1.32 -4.80 -1.34
CA MET A 153 -2.55 -5.27 -0.70
C MET A 153 -2.26 -6.02 0.59
N ASP A 154 -3.16 -5.92 1.56
CA ASP A 154 -3.23 -6.75 2.76
C ASP A 154 -3.82 -8.12 2.38
N VAL A 155 -3.01 -9.15 2.51
CA VAL A 155 -3.37 -10.55 2.23
C VAL A 155 -3.35 -11.40 3.49
N SER A 156 -3.54 -10.77 4.65
CA SER A 156 -3.73 -11.47 5.92
C SER A 156 -4.91 -12.45 5.81
N PRO A 157 -4.87 -13.61 6.50
CA PRO A 157 -5.92 -14.63 6.37
C PRO A 157 -7.34 -14.09 6.56
N GLY A 158 -7.55 -13.18 7.51
CA GLY A 158 -8.85 -12.55 7.74
C GLY A 158 -9.41 -11.81 6.52
N CYS A 159 -8.56 -11.13 5.75
CA CYS A 159 -8.93 -10.44 4.51
C CYS A 159 -9.30 -11.41 3.39
N LEU A 160 -8.69 -12.61 3.38
CA LEU A 160 -8.87 -13.62 2.35
C LEU A 160 -9.97 -14.63 2.65
N SER A 161 -10.37 -14.81 3.91
CA SER A 161 -11.32 -15.85 4.31
C SER A 161 -12.68 -15.36 4.79
N ASP A 162 -12.79 -14.10 5.25
CA ASP A 162 -14.08 -13.55 5.69
C ASP A 162 -14.92 -13.09 4.50
N THR A 163 -16.01 -13.80 4.21
CA THR A 163 -16.91 -13.51 3.09
C THR A 163 -17.51 -12.10 3.15
N ASN A 164 -17.79 -11.55 4.35
CA ASN A 164 -18.32 -10.20 4.46
C ASN A 164 -17.27 -9.17 4.04
N LEU A 165 -15.99 -9.41 4.35
CA LEU A 165 -14.90 -8.57 3.88
C LEU A 165 -14.72 -8.70 2.38
N GLN A 166 -14.72 -9.91 1.83
CA GLN A 166 -14.61 -10.11 0.38
C GLN A 166 -15.73 -9.40 -0.41
N ILE A 167 -16.95 -9.37 0.12
CA ILE A 167 -18.08 -8.64 -0.48
C ILE A 167 -17.87 -7.12 -0.42
N ARG A 168 -17.38 -6.60 0.72
CA ARG A 168 -17.13 -5.16 0.90
C ARG A 168 -15.89 -4.66 0.14
N PHE A 169 -14.92 -5.54 -0.04
CA PHE A 169 -13.62 -5.27 -0.64
C PHE A 169 -13.38 -6.24 -1.82
N PRO A 170 -14.14 -6.11 -2.93
CA PRO A 170 -14.06 -7.06 -4.04
C PRO A 170 -12.69 -7.09 -4.74
N ASN A 171 -11.90 -6.03 -4.59
CA ASN A 171 -10.53 -5.93 -5.10
C ASN A 171 -9.47 -6.17 -4.02
N GLY A 172 -9.86 -6.68 -2.84
CA GLY A 172 -8.98 -6.86 -1.69
C GLY A 172 -8.90 -5.61 -0.79
N VAL A 173 -8.27 -5.78 0.37
CA VAL A 173 -8.05 -4.72 1.36
C VAL A 173 -6.68 -4.10 1.10
N PRO A 174 -6.58 -2.78 0.83
CA PRO A 174 -5.30 -2.09 0.70
C PRO A 174 -4.42 -2.19 1.95
N ALA A 175 -3.11 -2.33 1.75
CA ALA A 175 -2.15 -2.09 2.82
C ALA A 175 -2.01 -0.57 3.05
N VAL A 176 -2.15 -0.13 4.30
CA VAL A 176 -2.09 1.30 4.67
C VAL A 176 -0.89 1.61 5.55
N SER A 177 -0.55 2.90 5.67
CA SER A 177 0.51 3.35 6.57
C SER A 177 0.25 2.97 8.03
N ASP A 178 1.33 2.85 8.82
CA ASP A 178 1.22 2.61 10.27
C ASP A 178 0.41 3.73 10.98
N ALA A 179 0.41 4.96 10.44
CA ALA A 179 -0.34 6.09 11.00
C ALA A 179 -1.85 5.96 10.77
N SER A 180 -2.28 5.32 9.69
CA SER A 180 -3.70 5.12 9.35
C SER A 180 -4.29 3.83 9.94
N MET A 181 -3.45 2.96 10.51
CA MET A 181 -3.81 1.58 10.84
C MET A 181 -5.00 1.44 11.78
N SER A 182 -5.07 2.23 12.85
CA SER A 182 -6.14 2.10 13.86
C SER A 182 -7.53 2.37 13.27
N ASP A 183 -7.69 3.51 12.60
CA ASP A 183 -8.98 3.88 11.97
C ASP A 183 -9.30 3.00 10.76
N TRP A 184 -8.27 2.58 10.02
CA TRP A 184 -8.44 1.65 8.91
C TRP A 184 -8.99 0.30 9.36
N MET A 185 -8.49 -0.25 10.48
CA MET A 185 -9.00 -1.51 11.02
C MET A 185 -10.44 -1.39 11.55
N LEU A 186 -10.84 -0.24 12.08
CA LEU A 186 -12.24 0.03 12.42
C LEU A 186 -13.14 0.06 11.17
N TYR A 187 -12.69 0.70 10.10
CA TYR A 187 -13.41 0.68 8.82
C TYR A 187 -13.54 -0.75 8.29
N VAL A 188 -12.44 -1.52 8.24
CA VAL A 188 -12.42 -2.88 7.70
C VAL A 188 -13.26 -3.82 8.57
N TYR A 189 -12.98 -3.93 9.88
CA TYR A 189 -13.55 -4.98 10.73
C TYR A 189 -14.79 -4.56 11.52
N LYS A 190 -15.06 -3.25 11.69
CA LYS A 190 -16.13 -2.75 12.57
C LYS A 190 -17.17 -1.88 11.86
N ASN A 191 -17.11 -1.80 10.53
CA ASN A 191 -18.05 -1.02 9.71
C ASN A 191 -18.12 0.48 10.08
N PHE A 192 -17.03 1.04 10.60
CA PHE A 192 -16.92 2.49 10.79
C PHE A 192 -16.83 3.20 9.44
N GLU A 193 -16.89 4.54 9.42
CA GLU A 193 -16.67 5.32 8.21
C GLU A 193 -15.23 5.13 7.69
N ARG A 194 -15.04 5.19 6.36
CA ARG A 194 -13.70 5.11 5.77
C ARG A 194 -12.91 6.39 6.13
N PRO A 195 -11.72 6.28 6.74
CA PRO A 195 -10.89 7.46 7.01
C PRO A 195 -10.55 8.20 5.71
N ALA A 196 -10.78 9.52 5.69
CA ALA A 196 -10.61 10.36 4.51
C ALA A 196 -9.14 10.66 4.19
N ASP A 197 -8.28 10.62 5.20
CA ASP A 197 -6.86 10.93 5.19
C ASP A 197 -5.95 9.68 5.24
N ALA A 198 -6.53 8.49 5.06
CA ALA A 198 -5.73 7.28 4.99
C ALA A 198 -4.75 7.34 3.80
N THR A 199 -3.51 6.92 4.07
CA THR A 199 -2.43 6.82 3.08
C THR A 199 -1.95 5.38 2.97
N GLY A 200 -1.39 5.01 1.82
CA GLY A 200 -0.77 3.71 1.61
C GLY A 200 0.64 3.61 2.21
N VAL A 201 1.43 2.73 1.64
CA VAL A 201 2.78 2.37 2.12
C VAL A 201 3.86 2.75 1.09
N PRO A 202 5.11 2.98 1.51
CA PRO A 202 6.19 3.27 0.58
C PRO A 202 6.50 2.07 -0.31
N VAL A 203 6.79 2.34 -1.59
CA VAL A 203 7.23 1.37 -2.58
C VAL A 203 8.54 1.85 -3.19
N LYS A 204 9.62 1.15 -2.87
CA LYS A 204 10.92 1.34 -3.50
C LYS A 204 10.89 0.74 -4.90
N ILE A 205 11.43 1.45 -5.87
CA ILE A 205 11.49 1.07 -7.28
C ILE A 205 12.94 1.09 -7.72
N GLU A 206 13.40 -0.03 -8.24
CA GLU A 206 14.74 -0.19 -8.80
C GLU A 206 14.61 -0.61 -10.27
N VAL A 207 15.28 0.11 -11.17
CA VAL A 207 15.34 -0.22 -12.59
C VAL A 207 16.77 -0.58 -12.95
N ILE A 208 16.94 -1.77 -13.51
CA ILE A 208 18.21 -2.30 -13.99
C ILE A 208 18.17 -2.27 -15.51
N ASP A 209 19.18 -1.63 -16.09
CA ASP A 209 19.28 -1.45 -17.53
C ASP A 209 19.66 -2.75 -18.27
N PRO A 210 19.63 -2.76 -19.62
CA PRO A 210 19.99 -3.94 -20.40
C PRO A 210 21.45 -4.39 -20.25
N ASP A 211 22.34 -3.54 -19.76
CA ASP A 211 23.75 -3.86 -19.50
C ASP A 211 23.94 -4.48 -18.09
N GLY A 212 22.90 -4.48 -17.26
CA GLY A 212 22.89 -5.00 -15.90
C GLY A 212 23.23 -3.97 -14.82
N GLU A 213 23.34 -2.69 -15.19
CA GLU A 213 23.63 -1.60 -14.25
C GLU A 213 22.33 -1.00 -13.71
N SER A 214 22.33 -0.63 -12.42
CA SER A 214 21.17 0.04 -11.82
C SER A 214 21.09 1.48 -12.31
N GLU A 215 19.99 1.82 -12.99
CA GLU A 215 19.74 3.14 -13.56
C GLU A 215 18.94 4.03 -12.62
N LEU A 216 17.94 3.46 -11.94
CA LEU A 216 17.06 4.20 -11.04
C LEU A 216 16.89 3.47 -9.73
N VAL A 217 16.96 4.22 -8.63
CA VAL A 217 16.47 3.82 -7.31
C VAL A 217 15.66 4.98 -6.74
N ASP A 218 14.35 4.83 -6.64
CA ASP A 218 13.46 5.86 -6.08
C ASP A 218 12.35 5.24 -5.24
N THR A 219 11.56 6.07 -4.55
CA THR A 219 10.43 5.65 -3.72
C THR A 219 9.19 6.44 -4.08
N THR A 220 8.10 5.72 -4.34
CA THR A 220 6.75 6.28 -4.38
C THR A 220 5.94 5.80 -3.17
N THR A 221 4.73 6.31 -2.97
CA THR A 221 3.82 5.86 -1.91
C THR A 221 2.52 5.40 -2.53
N SER A 222 1.99 4.25 -2.11
CA SER A 222 0.67 3.83 -2.56
C SER A 222 -0.43 4.72 -1.99
N ASP A 223 -1.54 4.82 -2.71
CA ASP A 223 -2.75 5.49 -2.22
C ASP A 223 -3.52 4.59 -1.22
N SER A 224 -4.60 5.11 -0.64
CA SER A 224 -5.48 4.33 0.26
C SER A 224 -6.39 3.32 -0.46
N TYR A 225 -6.17 3.10 -1.76
CA TYR A 225 -6.71 1.99 -2.54
C TYR A 225 -5.61 0.96 -2.86
N GLY A 226 -4.40 1.16 -2.35
CA GLY A 226 -3.26 0.27 -2.53
C GLY A 226 -2.52 0.49 -3.85
N ASN A 227 -2.96 1.39 -4.72
CA ASN A 227 -2.32 1.62 -6.01
C ASN A 227 -1.08 2.49 -5.85
N TRP A 228 -0.04 2.21 -6.60
CA TRP A 228 1.14 3.06 -6.70
C TRP A 228 1.50 3.26 -8.17
N ALA A 229 2.15 4.38 -8.47
CA ALA A 229 2.63 4.69 -9.80
C ALA A 229 3.93 5.50 -9.74
N TYR A 230 4.73 5.38 -10.79
CA TYR A 230 5.98 6.11 -10.97
C TYR A 230 6.27 6.31 -12.47
N ALA A 231 6.65 7.53 -12.84
CA ALA A 231 7.00 7.87 -14.21
C ALA A 231 8.48 7.61 -14.45
N PHE A 232 8.79 6.73 -15.40
CA PHE A 232 10.15 6.36 -15.79
C PHE A 232 10.38 6.70 -17.26
N CYS A 233 11.57 7.18 -17.62
CA CYS A 233 11.94 7.49 -19.00
C CYS A 233 13.22 6.72 -19.35
N PRO A 234 13.16 5.66 -20.19
CA PRO A 234 14.33 4.83 -20.49
C PRO A 234 15.30 5.53 -21.44
N GLU A 235 16.58 5.52 -21.09
CA GLU A 235 17.65 6.15 -21.89
C GLU A 235 18.27 5.23 -22.95
N LYS A 236 18.21 3.92 -22.75
CA LYS A 236 18.74 2.87 -23.65
C LYS A 236 17.63 2.00 -24.25
N THR A 237 17.94 1.34 -25.37
CA THR A 237 17.10 0.27 -25.93
C THR A 237 17.50 -1.08 -25.36
N GLY A 238 16.55 -2.03 -25.34
CA GLY A 238 16.73 -3.36 -24.77
C GLY A 238 15.70 -3.70 -23.71
N THR A 239 15.97 -4.73 -22.92
CA THR A 239 15.06 -5.20 -21.86
C THR A 239 15.57 -4.73 -20.51
N TYR A 240 14.78 -3.90 -19.85
CA TYR A 240 14.99 -3.47 -18.47
C TYR A 240 14.35 -4.45 -17.51
N THR A 241 14.97 -4.62 -16.35
CA THR A 241 14.36 -5.31 -15.20
C THR A 241 13.85 -4.25 -14.22
N VAL A 242 12.57 -4.31 -13.89
CA VAL A 242 11.95 -3.43 -12.89
C VAL A 242 11.70 -4.26 -11.64
N VAL A 243 12.22 -3.81 -10.51
CA VAL A 243 12.01 -4.39 -9.19
C VAL A 243 11.25 -3.39 -8.35
N ALA A 244 10.10 -3.79 -7.81
CA ALA A 244 9.38 -2.99 -6.83
C ALA A 244 9.32 -3.73 -5.50
N THR A 245 9.61 -3.00 -4.43
CA THR A 245 9.75 -3.53 -3.08
C THR A 245 8.99 -2.67 -2.09
N PHE A 246 8.08 -3.30 -1.36
CA PHE A 246 7.62 -2.78 -0.08
C PHE A 246 8.44 -3.47 1.01
N GLU A 247 9.28 -2.73 1.73
CA GLU A 247 10.19 -3.30 2.74
C GLU A 247 9.44 -3.82 3.99
N GLY A 248 8.16 -3.48 4.12
CA GLY A 248 7.34 -3.75 5.30
C GLY A 248 7.20 -2.52 6.19
N SER A 249 6.36 -2.64 7.22
CA SER A 249 6.13 -1.61 8.23
C SER A 249 6.05 -2.24 9.63
N LYS A 250 5.62 -1.49 10.66
CA LYS A 250 5.30 -2.11 11.95
C LYS A 250 4.12 -3.08 11.80
N ALA A 251 3.13 -2.72 10.99
CA ALA A 251 1.93 -3.52 10.77
C ALA A 251 2.06 -4.63 9.71
N TYR A 252 2.93 -4.47 8.70
CA TYR A 252 3.00 -5.41 7.57
C TYR A 252 4.38 -6.02 7.32
N TYR A 253 4.44 -7.29 6.95
CA TYR A 253 5.62 -7.89 6.33
C TYR A 253 5.85 -7.32 4.94
N GLY A 254 7.12 -7.23 4.53
CA GLY A 254 7.47 -6.74 3.20
C GLY A 254 7.12 -7.73 2.08
N SER A 255 7.04 -7.22 0.87
CA SER A 255 6.84 -7.99 -0.36
C SER A 255 7.61 -7.35 -1.51
N THR A 256 8.01 -8.16 -2.49
CA THR A 256 8.79 -7.71 -3.65
C THR A 256 8.28 -8.40 -4.90
N GLN A 257 8.26 -7.68 -6.00
CA GLN A 257 7.89 -8.21 -7.30
C GLN A 257 8.81 -7.65 -8.40
N THR A 258 9.02 -8.45 -9.43
CA THR A 258 9.79 -8.04 -10.61
C THR A 258 8.94 -8.09 -11.87
N THR A 259 9.20 -7.18 -12.80
CA THR A 259 8.67 -7.24 -14.17
C THR A 259 9.75 -6.83 -15.17
N TYR A 260 9.44 -6.97 -16.46
CA TYR A 260 10.36 -6.61 -17.54
C TYR A 260 9.72 -5.57 -18.46
N LEU A 261 10.52 -4.59 -18.86
CA LEU A 261 10.13 -3.53 -19.79
C LEU A 261 11.02 -3.61 -21.04
N THR A 262 10.43 -3.85 -22.20
CA THR A 262 11.16 -3.87 -23.48
C THR A 262 11.05 -2.50 -24.15
N VAL A 263 12.21 -1.91 -24.43
CA VAL A 263 12.35 -0.60 -25.06
C VAL A 263 12.98 -0.76 -26.44
N ALA A 264 12.32 -0.25 -27.47
CA ALA A 264 12.81 -0.27 -28.85
C ALA A 264 13.23 1.13 -29.30
N GLU A 265 14.04 1.16 -30.36
CA GLU A 265 14.41 2.40 -31.03
C GLU A 265 13.18 3.15 -31.52
N PRO A 266 13.23 4.49 -31.58
CA PRO A 266 12.21 5.26 -32.27
C PRO A 266 12.14 4.79 -33.73
N VAL A 267 10.93 4.51 -34.22
CA VAL A 267 10.74 4.29 -35.65
C VAL A 267 11.03 5.63 -36.32
N GLY A 268 12.22 5.75 -36.90
CA GLY A 268 12.58 6.92 -37.69
C GLY A 268 11.59 7.06 -38.85
N ASP A 269 11.04 8.26 -39.02
CA ASP A 269 10.32 8.64 -40.22
C ASP A 269 11.32 8.54 -41.38
N ASN A 270 11.35 7.39 -42.06
CA ASN A 270 12.30 7.12 -43.12
C ASN A 270 11.81 7.81 -44.41
N LEU A 271 11.74 9.15 -44.36
CA LEU A 271 11.33 10.03 -45.46
C LEU A 271 12.35 10.06 -46.61
N SER A 272 13.52 9.46 -46.42
CA SER A 272 14.55 9.28 -47.46
C SER A 272 14.01 8.58 -48.72
N GLY A 273 13.07 7.65 -48.56
CA GLY A 273 12.36 6.99 -49.67
C GLY A 273 11.38 7.91 -50.40
N VAL A 274 10.77 8.86 -49.70
CA VAL A 274 9.78 9.80 -50.25
C VAL A 274 10.46 10.90 -51.08
N GLU A 275 11.59 11.44 -50.61
CA GLU A 275 12.36 12.42 -51.40
C GLU A 275 12.94 11.82 -52.69
N SER A 276 13.45 10.58 -52.63
CA SER A 276 14.01 9.91 -53.81
C SER A 276 12.95 9.62 -54.88
N SER A 277 11.74 9.26 -54.46
CA SER A 277 10.60 8.95 -55.34
C SER A 277 9.98 10.22 -55.93
N ILE A 278 9.92 11.32 -55.18
CA ILE A 278 9.52 12.64 -55.71
C ILE A 278 10.55 13.13 -56.74
N SER A 279 11.86 13.03 -56.46
CA SER A 279 12.93 13.43 -57.38
C SER A 279 12.88 12.67 -58.71
N THR A 280 12.69 11.34 -58.67
CA THR A 280 12.55 10.52 -59.88
C THR A 280 11.29 10.88 -60.66
N LEU A 281 10.14 11.04 -59.99
CA LEU A 281 8.89 11.43 -60.65
C LEU A 281 9.00 12.81 -61.34
N THR A 282 9.65 13.78 -60.68
CA THR A 282 9.88 15.12 -61.24
C THR A 282 10.78 15.06 -62.48
N THR A 283 11.79 14.20 -62.47
CA THR A 283 12.68 13.96 -63.62
C THR A 283 11.93 13.35 -64.80
N TYR A 284 11.07 12.35 -64.55
CA TYR A 284 10.25 11.75 -65.61
C TYR A 284 9.28 12.75 -66.24
N ILE A 285 8.62 13.58 -65.42
CA ILE A 285 7.70 14.62 -65.91
C ILE A 285 8.44 15.63 -66.79
N LEU A 286 9.64 16.09 -66.37
CA LEU A 286 10.45 17.03 -67.16
C LEU A 286 10.89 16.42 -68.50
N VAL A 287 11.32 15.15 -68.52
CA VAL A 287 11.70 14.46 -69.76
C VAL A 287 10.52 14.33 -70.72
N ILE A 288 9.34 13.94 -70.21
CA ILE A 288 8.11 13.84 -71.03
C ILE A 288 7.73 15.21 -71.58
N LEU A 289 7.81 16.27 -70.78
CA LEU A 289 7.43 17.62 -71.20
C LEU A 289 8.37 18.15 -72.29
N VAL A 290 9.68 17.89 -72.18
CA VAL A 290 10.65 18.21 -73.24
C VAL A 290 10.35 17.44 -74.53
N LEU A 291 10.04 16.13 -74.44
CA LEU A 291 9.69 15.33 -75.61
C LEU A 291 8.41 15.82 -76.30
N VAL A 292 7.40 16.23 -75.53
CA VAL A 292 6.15 16.81 -76.07
C VAL A 292 6.43 18.14 -76.77
N VAL A 293 7.25 19.01 -76.19
CA VAL A 293 7.63 20.29 -76.83
C VAL A 293 8.40 20.04 -78.13
N ILE A 294 9.31 19.07 -78.16
CA ILE A 294 10.02 18.69 -79.39
C ILE A 294 9.05 18.14 -80.43
N ALA A 295 8.14 17.24 -80.05
CA ALA A 295 7.13 16.69 -80.95
C ALA A 295 6.21 17.78 -81.53
N LEU A 296 5.79 18.74 -80.71
CA LEU A 296 5.00 19.90 -81.13
C LEU A 296 5.80 20.82 -82.07
N ALA A 297 7.08 21.08 -81.78
CA ALA A 297 7.93 21.87 -82.66
C ALA A 297 8.13 21.18 -84.03
N ILE A 298 8.31 19.86 -84.05
CA ILE A 298 8.38 19.06 -85.27
C ILE A 298 7.05 19.09 -86.02
N ALA A 299 5.92 18.91 -85.34
CA ALA A 299 4.59 18.97 -85.95
C ALA A 299 4.29 20.35 -86.57
N VAL A 300 4.62 21.43 -85.86
CA VAL A 300 4.51 22.81 -86.37
C VAL A 300 5.43 23.03 -87.56
N TYR A 301 6.68 22.56 -87.50
CA TYR A 301 7.62 22.64 -88.62
C TYR A 301 7.11 21.88 -89.86
N LEU A 302 6.57 20.67 -89.68
CA LEU A 302 5.98 19.88 -90.77
C LEU A 302 4.73 20.55 -91.37
N LEU A 303 3.87 21.15 -90.54
CA LEU A 303 2.69 21.92 -90.95
C LEU A 303 3.05 23.21 -91.71
N LEU A 304 4.15 23.88 -91.32
CA LEU A 304 4.65 25.05 -92.03
C LEU A 304 5.33 24.67 -93.36
N LYS A 305 5.97 23.50 -93.43
CA LYS A 305 6.57 22.97 -94.67
C LYS A 305 5.53 22.50 -95.68
N SER A 306 4.37 21.97 -95.24
CA SER A 306 3.30 21.52 -96.13
C SER A 306 2.44 22.66 -96.71
N ARG A 307 2.75 23.92 -96.37
CA ARG A 307 2.07 25.14 -96.87
C ARG A 307 2.91 25.94 -97.88
N LYS A 308 4.01 25.38 -98.38
CA LYS A 308 4.72 25.83 -99.59
C LYS A 308 4.55 24.79 -100.68
#